data_AF-A0A3Q9RK00-F1
#
_entry.id   AF-A0A3Q9RK00-F1
#
_cell.length_a   1.000
_cell.length_b   1.000
_cell.length_c   1.000
_cell.angle_alpha   90.00
_cell.angle_beta   90.00
_cell.angle_gamma   90.00
#
_symmetry.space_group_name_H-M   'P 1'
#
loop_
_entity.id
_entity.type
_entity.pdbx_description
1 polymer ?
#
loop_
_entity_poly.entity_id
_entity_poly.type
_entity_poly.pdbx_seq_one_letter_code
_entity_poly.pdbx_strand_id
1 'polypeptide(L)'
;MKFKKLLAIPFLALFTVLGACGQEAAPVSDAGKSKTDEKPQASEESLTVEEVFEKTIAASRDLKSVSVKMDNNQTITSSNNPEPMDVKSTIEMDVIQNPIALYQEMTIEVPGEESVKSETYFTDKGFYMFEPTENKWMKLPEEMSAEILKATKEQGDPAAELKKMQSYVEDFKFEQDDSSYFLTLNASGDKFNSLVQEEMSKSLGQDLGVALENIDINDVNFKYTIDKKSFNLTAMAINMTIKTVEGEEEVTMKQTTNAIFSNYNGVDEIAIPEDVMKSAEEIQLPQ
;
A
#
# COMPACT_ATOMS: atom_id res chain seq x y z
N MET A 1 -22.21 53.37 49.42
CA MET A 1 -21.33 52.95 48.30
C MET A 1 -21.92 53.55 47.02
N LYS A 2 -21.32 54.56 46.38
CA LYS A 2 -20.18 54.47 45.41
C LYS A 2 -20.49 53.39 44.35
N PHE A 3 -20.66 53.57 43.03
CA PHE A 3 -20.45 54.60 41.99
C PHE A 3 -21.51 54.28 40.89
N LYS A 4 -22.35 55.20 40.39
CA LYS A 4 -22.21 56.05 39.20
C LYS A 4 -21.59 55.40 37.93
N LYS A 5 -22.38 55.44 36.84
CA LYS A 5 -22.03 55.50 35.40
C LYS A 5 -21.60 54.16 34.75
N LEU A 6 -21.93 53.82 33.50
CA LEU A 6 -22.67 54.43 32.38
C LEU A 6 -22.82 53.33 31.29
N LEU A 7 -23.81 53.46 30.38
CA LEU A 7 -23.76 53.20 28.91
C LEU A 7 -23.00 51.95 28.35
N ALA A 8 -23.43 51.21 27.33
CA ALA A 8 -24.45 51.31 26.31
C ALA A 8 -24.62 49.95 25.57
N ILE A 9 -25.72 49.86 24.82
CA ILE A 9 -26.27 48.86 23.86
C ILE A 9 -25.39 48.77 22.57
N PRO A 10 -25.54 47.86 21.56
CA PRO A 10 -26.08 46.47 21.40
C PRO A 10 -25.12 45.50 20.62
N PHE A 11 -25.60 44.28 20.34
CA PHE A 11 -25.37 43.44 19.13
C PHE A 11 -23.92 42.99 18.76
N LEU A 12 -23.63 41.70 18.91
CA LEU A 12 -23.00 40.93 17.82
C LEU A 12 -23.27 39.43 17.99
N ALA A 13 -23.84 38.83 16.94
CA ALA A 13 -23.96 37.39 16.78
C ALA A 13 -22.57 36.75 16.85
N LEU A 14 -22.39 35.74 17.72
CA LEU A 14 -21.23 34.86 17.60
C LEU A 14 -21.66 33.64 16.80
N PHE A 15 -21.25 33.67 15.53
CA PHE A 15 -21.31 32.56 14.60
C PHE A 15 -20.77 31.28 15.22
N THR A 16 -21.52 30.20 15.05
CA THR A 16 -20.96 28.85 14.95
C THR A 16 -19.93 28.85 13.82
N VAL A 17 -18.68 28.55 14.14
CA VAL A 17 -17.73 28.00 13.17
C VAL A 17 -17.30 26.64 13.70
N LEU A 18 -17.97 25.61 13.22
CA LEU A 18 -17.31 24.35 12.90
C LEU A 18 -16.29 24.69 11.81
N GLY A 19 -15.02 24.45 12.07
CA GLY A 19 -13.93 24.75 11.15
C GLY A 19 -12.74 23.85 11.44
N ALA A 20 -12.76 22.69 10.76
CA ALA A 20 -11.65 21.83 10.37
C ALA A 20 -10.58 21.49 11.42
N CYS A 21 -10.68 20.27 11.96
CA CYS A 21 -9.51 19.51 12.34
C CYS A 21 -8.65 19.30 11.09
N GLY A 22 -7.57 20.06 10.94
CA GLY A 22 -6.45 19.71 10.07
C GLY A 22 -5.29 19.36 10.98
N GLN A 23 -4.92 18.09 11.05
CA GLN A 23 -3.85 17.65 11.94
C GLN A 23 -2.50 18.00 11.30
N GLU A 24 -1.72 18.85 11.97
CA GLU A 24 -0.33 19.16 11.59
C GLU A 24 0.61 18.01 11.99
N ALA A 25 1.70 17.79 11.25
CA ALA A 25 2.66 16.71 11.54
C ALA A 25 3.45 16.95 12.84
N ALA A 26 3.39 15.98 13.75
CA ALA A 26 4.20 15.98 14.96
C ALA A 26 5.66 15.59 14.66
N PRO A 27 6.67 16.21 15.30
CA PRO A 27 8.06 15.78 15.16
C PRO A 27 8.26 14.38 15.76
N VAL A 28 9.06 13.52 15.12
CA VAL A 28 9.44 12.22 15.72
C VAL A 28 10.32 12.48 16.92
N SER A 29 9.88 12.11 18.13
CA SER A 29 10.66 12.33 19.35
C SER A 29 11.84 11.37 19.45
N ASP A 30 13.06 11.90 19.34
CA ASP A 30 14.28 11.16 19.66
C ASP A 30 14.38 11.00 21.20
N ALA A 31 14.23 9.77 21.68
CA ALA A 31 14.36 9.43 23.08
C ALA A 31 15.85 9.43 23.48
N GLY A 32 16.41 10.62 23.72
CA GLY A 32 17.65 10.75 24.47
C GLY A 32 18.56 11.92 24.11
N LYS A 33 18.22 13.14 24.54
CA LYS A 33 19.18 14.05 25.19
C LYS A 33 18.50 15.29 25.80
N SER A 34 19.13 15.74 26.88
CA SER A 34 18.68 16.74 27.85
C SER A 34 18.38 18.12 27.24
N LYS A 35 17.38 18.78 27.83
CA LYS A 35 17.00 20.18 27.64
C LYS A 35 18.19 21.12 27.60
N THR A 36 18.24 22.01 26.60
CA THR A 36 18.71 23.39 26.79
C THR A 36 17.98 24.29 25.79
N ASP A 37 17.48 25.41 26.28
CA ASP A 37 16.66 26.40 25.57
C ASP A 37 17.39 27.01 24.35
N GLU A 38 16.74 26.99 23.17
CA GLU A 38 16.99 27.97 22.11
C GLU A 38 15.69 28.37 21.39
N LYS A 39 15.66 29.65 21.00
CA LYS A 39 14.55 30.45 20.45
C LYS A 39 13.85 29.84 19.22
N PRO A 40 12.59 30.25 18.93
CA PRO A 40 11.83 29.73 17.81
C PRO A 40 12.49 30.12 16.49
N GLN A 41 13.07 29.12 15.84
CA GLN A 41 13.53 29.18 14.47
C GLN A 41 12.31 29.05 13.55
N ALA A 42 12.31 29.84 12.48
CA ALA A 42 11.19 30.10 11.58
C ALA A 42 10.39 28.84 11.23
N SER A 43 9.07 28.95 11.34
CA SER A 43 8.10 27.97 10.85
C SER A 43 8.38 27.65 9.38
N GLU A 44 8.95 26.49 9.09
CA GLU A 44 8.51 25.77 7.90
C GLU A 44 6.98 25.69 8.02
N GLU A 45 6.25 26.14 7.01
CA GLU A 45 4.81 25.96 6.97
C GLU A 45 4.54 24.45 7.10
N SER A 46 4.08 24.04 8.28
CA SER A 46 3.77 22.65 8.56
C SER A 46 2.54 22.29 7.74
N LEU A 47 2.76 21.59 6.63
CA LEU A 47 1.67 21.06 5.82
C LEU A 47 0.76 20.18 6.68
N THR A 48 -0.54 20.20 6.40
CA THR A 48 -1.48 19.26 7.00
C THR A 48 -1.35 17.88 6.36
N VAL A 49 -1.92 16.86 7.02
CA VAL A 49 -1.95 15.50 6.47
C VAL A 49 -2.68 15.45 5.12
N GLU A 50 -3.76 16.21 4.95
CA GLU A 50 -4.51 16.34 3.70
C GLU A 50 -3.66 16.94 2.58
N GLU A 51 -2.92 18.01 2.88
CA GLU A 51 -2.04 18.66 1.89
C GLU A 51 -0.90 17.74 1.45
N VAL A 52 -0.32 16.97 2.38
CA VAL A 52 0.70 15.96 2.04
C VAL A 52 0.11 14.84 1.19
N PHE A 53 -1.09 14.35 1.51
CA PHE A 53 -1.78 13.35 0.69
C PHE A 53 -2.07 13.87 -0.73
N GLU A 54 -2.61 15.08 -0.87
CA GLU A 54 -2.91 15.67 -2.18
C GLU A 54 -1.65 15.85 -3.03
N LYS A 55 -0.55 16.32 -2.43
CA LYS A 55 0.74 16.44 -3.12
C LYS A 55 1.31 15.09 -3.52
N THR A 56 1.16 14.06 -2.66
CA THR A 56 1.59 12.69 -2.95
C THR A 56 0.80 12.08 -4.11
N ILE A 57 -0.53 12.29 -4.12
CA ILE A 57 -1.42 11.88 -5.21
C ILE A 57 -1.01 12.57 -6.53
N ALA A 58 -0.69 13.86 -6.48
CA ALA A 58 -0.22 14.59 -7.66
C ALA A 58 1.12 14.04 -8.18
N ALA A 59 2.09 13.85 -7.29
CA ALA A 59 3.40 13.29 -7.65
C ALA A 59 3.28 11.88 -8.26
N SER A 60 2.38 11.05 -7.74
CA SER A 60 2.11 9.70 -8.25
C SER A 60 1.55 9.68 -9.67
N ARG A 61 0.74 10.68 -10.06
CA ARG A 61 0.21 10.80 -11.43
C ARG A 61 1.24 11.26 -12.44
N ASP A 62 2.19 12.08 -12.01
CA ASP A 62 3.27 12.58 -12.87
C ASP A 62 4.42 11.57 -13.05
N LEU A 63 4.38 10.48 -12.29
CA LEU A 63 5.36 9.41 -12.32
C LEU A 63 5.26 8.61 -13.62
N LYS A 64 6.37 8.48 -14.34
CA LYS A 64 6.46 7.70 -15.59
C LYS A 64 6.85 6.26 -15.32
N SER A 65 7.77 6.06 -14.39
CA SER A 65 8.24 4.74 -13.98
C SER A 65 8.65 4.69 -12.51
N VAL A 66 8.66 3.51 -11.92
CA VAL A 66 9.15 3.27 -10.56
C VAL A 66 9.65 1.84 -10.42
N SER A 67 10.70 1.66 -9.62
CA SER A 67 11.18 0.34 -9.17
C SER A 67 10.75 0.13 -7.73
N VAL A 68 10.23 -1.05 -7.41
CA VAL A 68 9.78 -1.40 -6.05
C VAL A 68 10.40 -2.72 -5.64
N LYS A 69 10.95 -2.76 -4.42
CA LYS A 69 11.39 -3.98 -3.76
C LYS A 69 10.48 -4.22 -2.56
N MET A 70 9.90 -5.41 -2.47
CA MET A 70 8.99 -5.81 -1.41
C MET A 70 9.50 -7.08 -0.73
N ASP A 71 9.54 -7.06 0.60
CA ASP A 71 9.83 -8.22 1.44
C ASP A 71 8.59 -8.55 2.27
N ASN A 72 8.09 -9.76 2.12
CA ASN A 72 6.93 -10.30 2.83
C ASN A 72 7.36 -11.44 3.74
N ASN A 73 6.87 -11.43 4.96
CA ASN A 73 6.95 -12.55 5.88
C ASN A 73 5.54 -12.88 6.34
N GLN A 74 5.14 -14.14 6.17
CA GLN A 74 3.85 -14.64 6.55
C GLN A 74 4.04 -15.82 7.50
N THR A 75 3.30 -15.85 8.60
CA THR A 75 3.26 -16.98 9.53
C THR A 75 1.82 -17.46 9.62
N ILE A 76 1.59 -18.72 9.27
CA ILE A 76 0.29 -19.38 9.31
C ILE A 76 0.28 -20.37 10.48
N THR A 77 -0.79 -20.38 11.26
CA THR A 77 -1.01 -21.33 12.36
C THR A 77 -2.43 -21.85 12.30
N SER A 78 -2.62 -23.16 12.44
CA SER A 78 -3.94 -23.79 12.48
C SER A 78 -4.20 -24.40 13.86
N SER A 79 -5.46 -24.42 14.30
CA SER A 79 -5.85 -25.14 15.52
C SER A 79 -5.62 -26.65 15.42
N ASN A 80 -5.62 -27.21 14.21
CA ASN A 80 -5.38 -28.63 13.94
C ASN A 80 -3.90 -28.99 13.83
N ASN A 81 -3.06 -28.02 13.45
CA ASN A 81 -1.61 -28.14 13.49
C ASN A 81 -0.98 -26.88 14.11
N PRO A 82 -0.60 -26.92 15.39
CA PRO A 82 -0.10 -25.75 16.09
C PRO A 82 1.34 -25.37 15.71
N GLU A 83 2.05 -26.20 14.92
CA GLU A 83 3.36 -25.80 14.40
C GLU A 83 3.19 -24.69 13.36
N PRO A 84 3.81 -23.51 13.56
CA PRO A 84 3.68 -22.40 12.62
C PRO A 84 4.42 -22.71 11.32
N MET A 85 3.76 -22.40 10.20
CA MET A 85 4.36 -22.42 8.88
C MET A 85 4.75 -20.99 8.51
N ASP A 86 6.06 -20.74 8.39
CA ASP A 86 6.58 -19.46 7.91
C ASP A 86 6.75 -19.52 6.39
N VAL A 87 6.31 -18.48 5.70
CA VAL A 87 6.53 -18.29 4.26
C VAL A 87 7.15 -16.92 4.07
N LYS A 88 8.27 -16.87 3.36
CA LYS A 88 8.91 -15.59 3.01
C LYS A 88 8.82 -15.39 1.51
N SER A 89 8.60 -14.16 1.09
CA SER A 89 8.75 -13.80 -0.31
C SER A 89 9.42 -12.46 -0.50
N THR A 90 10.26 -12.37 -1.53
CA THR A 90 10.83 -11.11 -2.01
C THR A 90 10.35 -10.89 -3.43
N ILE A 91 9.85 -9.69 -3.70
CA ILE A 91 9.37 -9.26 -5.01
C ILE A 91 10.20 -8.04 -5.42
N GLU A 92 10.77 -8.07 -6.62
CA GLU A 92 11.41 -6.92 -7.24
C GLU A 92 10.65 -6.62 -8.53
N MET A 93 10.17 -5.38 -8.68
CA MET A 93 9.34 -4.99 -9.82
C MET A 93 9.72 -3.63 -10.39
N ASP A 94 9.62 -3.52 -11.71
CA ASP A 94 9.66 -2.28 -12.45
C ASP A 94 8.31 -2.04 -13.11
N VAL A 95 7.80 -0.81 -12.98
CA VAL A 95 6.51 -0.41 -13.56
C VAL A 95 6.73 0.85 -14.40
N ILE A 96 6.20 0.85 -15.63
CA ILE A 96 6.07 2.01 -16.51
C ILE A 96 4.58 2.30 -16.69
N GLN A 97 4.16 3.56 -16.58
CA GLN A 97 2.74 3.92 -16.70
C GLN A 97 2.26 4.13 -18.14
N ASN A 98 3.11 4.66 -19.03
CA ASN A 98 2.69 5.08 -20.37
C ASN A 98 3.76 4.80 -21.44
N PRO A 99 3.62 3.74 -22.27
CA PRO A 99 2.59 2.69 -22.17
C PRO A 99 2.75 1.86 -20.89
N ILE A 100 1.65 1.26 -20.42
CA ILE A 100 1.72 0.37 -19.25
C ILE A 100 2.62 -0.81 -19.58
N ALA A 101 3.67 -1.00 -18.79
CA ALA A 101 4.54 -2.16 -18.82
C ALA A 101 5.00 -2.50 -17.41
N LEU A 102 5.17 -3.79 -17.13
CA LEU A 102 5.59 -4.31 -15.85
C LEU A 102 6.58 -5.46 -16.06
N TYR A 103 7.64 -5.44 -15.26
CA TYR A 103 8.56 -6.55 -15.07
C TYR A 103 8.58 -6.89 -13.59
N GLN A 104 8.57 -8.18 -13.26
CA GLN A 104 8.61 -8.63 -11.88
C GLN A 104 9.41 -9.92 -11.75
N GLU A 105 10.29 -9.97 -10.75
CA GLU A 105 10.87 -11.20 -10.22
C GLU A 105 10.32 -11.45 -8.82
N MET A 106 10.00 -12.71 -8.52
CA MET A 106 9.52 -13.13 -7.22
C MET A 106 10.30 -14.36 -6.75
N THR A 107 10.72 -14.37 -5.50
CA THR A 107 11.28 -15.53 -4.81
C THR A 107 10.39 -15.88 -3.63
N ILE A 108 10.05 -17.15 -3.47
CA ILE A 108 9.29 -17.70 -2.35
C ILE A 108 10.15 -18.74 -1.63
N GLU A 109 10.19 -18.65 -0.30
CA GLU A 109 10.92 -19.56 0.58
C GLU A 109 9.96 -20.15 1.61
N VAL A 110 9.88 -21.48 1.62
CA VAL A 110 9.12 -22.26 2.62
C VAL A 110 10.12 -23.18 3.34
N PRO A 111 10.16 -23.21 4.68
CA PRO A 111 11.04 -24.08 5.44
C PRO A 111 10.88 -25.54 5.06
N GLY A 112 11.98 -26.19 4.67
CA GLY A 112 11.98 -27.60 4.28
C GLY A 112 11.72 -27.85 2.79
N GLU A 113 11.44 -26.81 2.01
CA GLU A 113 11.25 -26.87 0.56
C GLU A 113 12.36 -26.11 -0.18
N GLU A 114 12.52 -26.38 -1.47
CA GLU A 114 13.41 -25.59 -2.33
C GLU A 114 12.78 -24.23 -2.64
N SER A 115 13.59 -23.17 -2.69
CA SER A 115 13.11 -21.84 -3.04
C SER A 115 12.53 -21.82 -4.45
N VAL A 116 11.33 -21.29 -4.59
CA VAL A 116 10.64 -21.15 -5.87
C VAL A 116 10.88 -19.74 -6.40
N LYS A 117 11.27 -19.63 -7.67
CA LYS A 117 11.47 -18.34 -8.36
C LYS A 117 10.56 -18.24 -9.57
N SER A 118 9.86 -17.14 -9.70
CA SER A 118 9.07 -16.81 -10.88
C SER A 118 9.47 -15.45 -11.43
N GLU A 119 9.26 -15.28 -12.72
CA GLU A 119 9.57 -14.07 -13.47
C GLU A 119 8.39 -13.78 -14.38
N THR A 120 7.98 -12.51 -14.44
CA THR A 120 6.79 -12.08 -15.15
C THR A 120 7.08 -10.84 -15.99
N TYR A 121 6.60 -10.86 -17.23
CA TYR A 121 6.54 -9.69 -18.10
C TYR A 121 5.10 -9.39 -18.47
N PHE A 122 4.71 -8.13 -18.37
CA PHE A 122 3.43 -7.65 -18.86
C PHE A 122 3.65 -6.39 -19.68
N THR A 123 3.37 -6.47 -20.98
CA THR A 123 3.55 -5.36 -21.92
C THR A 123 2.38 -5.33 -22.91
N ASP A 124 2.41 -4.42 -23.88
CA ASP A 124 1.49 -4.43 -25.02
C ASP A 124 1.60 -5.72 -25.88
N LYS A 125 2.70 -6.48 -25.77
CA LYS A 125 2.90 -7.77 -26.43
C LYS A 125 2.26 -8.95 -25.69
N GLY A 126 1.69 -8.73 -24.52
CA GLY A 126 0.99 -9.73 -23.72
C GLY A 126 1.60 -9.98 -22.34
N PHE A 127 1.02 -10.96 -21.65
CA PHE A 127 1.45 -11.43 -20.34
C PHE A 127 2.24 -12.74 -20.46
N TYR A 128 3.43 -12.77 -19.90
CA TYR A 128 4.35 -13.91 -19.90
C TYR A 128 4.81 -14.18 -18.47
N MET A 129 4.85 -15.45 -18.08
CA MET A 129 5.24 -15.86 -16.74
C MET A 129 6.06 -17.14 -16.82
N PHE A 130 7.16 -17.19 -16.08
CA PHE A 130 7.95 -18.39 -15.92
C PHE A 130 7.29 -19.33 -14.91
N GLU A 131 7.03 -20.57 -15.32
CA GLU A 131 6.56 -21.66 -14.47
C GLU A 131 7.78 -22.48 -13.99
N PRO A 132 8.22 -22.29 -12.74
CA PRO A 132 9.42 -22.94 -12.23
C PRO A 132 9.27 -24.46 -12.14
N THR A 133 8.06 -25.00 -11.93
CA THR A 133 7.84 -26.45 -11.77
C THR A 133 8.14 -27.22 -13.05
N GLU A 134 7.73 -26.66 -14.19
CA GLU A 134 7.96 -27.25 -15.51
C GLU A 134 9.18 -26.65 -16.23
N ASN A 135 9.83 -25.66 -15.60
CA ASN A 135 10.97 -24.92 -16.14
C ASN A 135 10.68 -24.39 -17.56
N LYS A 136 9.53 -23.73 -17.72
CA LYS A 136 9.08 -23.23 -19.01
C LYS A 136 8.42 -21.85 -18.89
N TRP A 137 8.43 -21.13 -20.00
CA TRP A 137 7.64 -19.90 -20.11
C TRP A 137 6.21 -20.22 -20.51
N MET A 138 5.28 -19.53 -19.89
CA MET A 138 3.87 -19.55 -20.23
C MET A 138 3.43 -18.15 -20.65
N LYS A 139 2.40 -18.08 -21.50
CA LYS A 139 1.76 -16.82 -21.88
C LYS A 139 0.25 -16.94 -21.82
N LEU A 140 -0.43 -15.84 -21.52
CA LEU A 140 -1.87 -15.79 -21.65
C LEU A 140 -2.29 -15.68 -23.13
N PRO A 141 -3.48 -16.20 -23.50
CA PRO A 141 -4.09 -15.90 -24.78
C PRO A 141 -4.15 -14.39 -25.04
N GLU A 142 -4.04 -13.99 -26.31
CA GLU A 142 -4.00 -12.57 -26.70
C GLU A 142 -5.24 -11.80 -26.24
N GLU A 143 -6.42 -12.41 -26.38
CA GLU A 143 -7.70 -11.82 -25.96
C GLU A 143 -7.72 -11.49 -24.47
N MET A 144 -7.26 -12.42 -23.63
CA MET A 144 -7.17 -12.22 -22.18
C MET A 144 -6.14 -11.16 -21.81
N SER A 145 -4.96 -11.20 -22.45
CA SER A 145 -3.92 -10.19 -22.22
C SER A 145 -4.42 -8.79 -22.57
N ALA A 146 -5.16 -8.66 -23.68
CA ALA A 146 -5.76 -7.40 -24.12
C ALA A 146 -6.85 -6.92 -23.15
N GLU A 147 -7.66 -7.83 -22.61
CA GLU A 147 -8.66 -7.51 -21.60
C GLU A 147 -8.02 -7.01 -20.30
N ILE A 148 -6.98 -7.71 -19.80
CA ILE A 148 -6.22 -7.27 -18.63
C ILE A 148 -5.62 -5.89 -18.88
N LEU A 149 -4.96 -5.68 -20.03
CA LEU A 149 -4.36 -4.38 -20.37
C LEU A 149 -5.41 -3.27 -20.44
N LYS A 150 -6.59 -3.56 -20.98
CA LYS A 150 -7.70 -2.62 -21.00
C LYS A 150 -8.17 -2.30 -19.58
N ALA A 151 -8.37 -3.31 -18.73
CA ALA A 151 -8.76 -3.13 -17.34
C ALA A 151 -7.73 -2.31 -16.55
N THR A 152 -6.43 -2.60 -16.71
CA THR A 152 -5.35 -1.83 -16.06
C THR A 152 -5.33 -0.38 -16.53
N LYS A 153 -5.55 -0.12 -17.83
CA LYS A 153 -5.68 1.24 -18.38
C LYS A 153 -6.92 1.96 -17.85
N GLU A 154 -8.04 1.26 -17.70
CA GLU A 154 -9.29 1.81 -17.17
C GLU A 154 -9.21 2.09 -15.66
N GLN A 155 -8.42 1.32 -14.92
CA GLN A 155 -8.03 1.60 -13.53
C GLN A 155 -6.96 2.70 -13.41
N GLY A 156 -6.57 3.34 -14.52
CA GLY A 156 -5.37 4.16 -14.74
C GLY A 156 -5.21 5.46 -13.95
N ASP A 157 -5.75 5.57 -12.74
CA ASP A 157 -5.22 6.49 -11.74
C ASP A 157 -4.28 5.69 -10.81
N PRO A 158 -2.95 5.81 -10.95
CA PRO A 158 -1.99 5.19 -10.04
C PRO A 158 -2.21 5.64 -8.59
N ALA A 159 -2.84 6.80 -8.41
CA ALA A 159 -3.22 7.32 -7.11
C ALA A 159 -4.60 6.85 -6.64
N ALA A 160 -5.28 5.94 -7.34
CA ALA A 160 -6.59 5.42 -6.93
C ALA A 160 -6.54 4.75 -5.56
N GLU A 161 -5.48 4.00 -5.27
CA GLU A 161 -5.28 3.37 -3.96
C GLU A 161 -5.04 4.43 -2.86
N LEU A 162 -4.18 5.42 -3.12
CA LEU A 162 -3.95 6.55 -2.22
C LEU A 162 -5.22 7.36 -1.97
N LYS A 163 -6.08 7.53 -2.99
CA LYS A 163 -7.39 8.17 -2.86
C LYS A 163 -8.36 7.40 -1.96
N LYS A 164 -8.37 6.07 -2.03
CA LYS A 164 -9.18 5.27 -1.09
C LYS A 164 -8.72 5.53 0.34
N MET A 165 -7.40 5.59 0.56
CA MET A 165 -6.82 5.89 1.86
C MET A 165 -7.13 7.31 2.35
N GLN A 166 -7.34 8.28 1.44
CA GLN A 166 -7.77 9.64 1.80
C GLN A 166 -9.09 9.67 2.58
N SER A 167 -10.00 8.70 2.38
CA SER A 167 -11.23 8.62 3.19
C SER A 167 -10.99 8.30 4.68
N TYR A 168 -9.77 7.87 5.01
CA TYR A 168 -9.30 7.58 6.36
C TYR A 168 -8.28 8.61 6.84
N VAL A 169 -8.12 9.74 6.14
CA VAL A 169 -7.07 10.75 6.42
C VAL A 169 -7.07 11.24 7.87
N GLU A 170 -8.26 11.40 8.47
CA GLU A 170 -8.44 11.81 9.87
C GLU A 170 -7.99 10.75 10.88
N ASP A 171 -7.92 9.48 10.47
CA ASP A 171 -7.53 8.35 11.31
C ASP A 171 -5.99 8.14 11.29
N PHE A 172 -5.24 8.88 10.47
CA PHE A 172 -3.78 8.77 10.41
C PHE A 172 -3.09 9.53 11.55
N LYS A 173 -2.17 8.83 12.21
CA LYS A 173 -1.11 9.48 12.96
C LYS A 173 -0.11 10.07 11.96
N PHE A 174 0.06 11.38 12.02
CA PHE A 174 0.94 12.13 11.13
C PHE A 174 2.17 12.65 11.87
N GLU A 175 3.34 12.15 11.48
CA GLU A 175 4.63 12.51 12.05
C GLU A 175 5.61 12.96 10.95
N GLN A 176 6.68 13.67 11.31
CA GLN A 176 7.71 14.11 10.37
C GLN A 176 9.10 14.19 10.99
N ASP A 177 10.13 13.98 10.16
CA ASP A 177 11.53 14.34 10.45
C ASP A 177 12.06 15.37 9.43
N ASP A 178 13.37 15.62 9.40
CA ASP A 178 13.99 16.61 8.50
C ASP A 178 13.82 16.27 7.00
N SER A 179 13.57 15.01 6.67
CA SER A 179 13.57 14.47 5.31
C SER A 179 12.21 13.97 4.84
N SER A 180 11.39 13.48 5.77
CA SER A 180 10.24 12.63 5.45
C SER A 180 9.01 12.97 6.28
N TYR A 181 7.85 12.73 5.68
CA TYR A 181 6.56 12.60 6.35
C TYR A 181 6.26 11.12 6.60
N PHE A 182 5.70 10.82 7.77
CA PHE A 182 5.26 9.49 8.17
C PHE A 182 3.76 9.49 8.46
N LEU A 183 3.03 8.66 7.72
CA LEU A 183 1.59 8.49 7.89
C LEU A 183 1.34 7.08 8.39
N THR A 184 0.90 6.96 9.64
CA THR A 184 0.61 5.66 10.25
C THR A 184 -0.88 5.54 10.54
N LEU A 185 -1.54 4.55 9.92
CA LEU A 185 -2.90 4.17 10.23
C LEU A 185 -2.87 2.90 11.06
N ASN A 186 -3.33 2.99 12.31
CA ASN A 186 -3.62 1.81 13.12
C ASN A 186 -5.11 1.56 13.03
N ALA A 187 -5.48 0.49 12.35
CA ALA A 187 -6.87 0.20 12.13
C ALA A 187 -7.24 -1.10 12.87
N SER A 188 -8.17 -0.93 13.81
CA SER A 188 -8.83 -1.99 14.55
C SER A 188 -10.33 -1.70 14.54
N GLY A 189 -11.16 -2.71 14.25
CA GLY A 189 -12.62 -2.61 14.32
C GLY A 189 -13.35 -2.49 12.97
N ASP A 190 -14.69 -2.49 13.06
CA ASP A 190 -15.61 -2.77 11.94
C ASP A 190 -15.42 -1.93 10.67
N LYS A 191 -15.06 -0.64 10.80
CA LYS A 191 -14.84 0.29 9.67
C LYS A 191 -13.67 -0.14 8.77
N PHE A 192 -12.69 -0.84 9.33
CA PHE A 192 -11.52 -1.30 8.61
C PHE A 192 -11.68 -2.71 8.06
N ASN A 193 -12.49 -3.53 8.75
CA ASN A 193 -12.86 -4.86 8.27
C ASN A 193 -13.48 -4.79 6.87
N SER A 194 -14.33 -3.79 6.58
CA SER A 194 -14.91 -3.62 5.25
C SER A 194 -13.87 -3.29 4.17
N LEU A 195 -12.86 -2.47 4.47
CA LEU A 195 -11.80 -2.10 3.52
C LEU A 195 -10.94 -3.31 3.17
N VAL A 196 -10.50 -4.04 4.19
CA VAL A 196 -9.68 -5.24 3.99
C VAL A 196 -10.48 -6.33 3.29
N GLN A 197 -11.75 -6.53 3.67
CA GLN A 197 -12.64 -7.46 2.96
C GLN A 197 -12.80 -7.08 1.49
N GLU A 198 -12.97 -5.79 1.18
CA GLU A 198 -13.07 -5.30 -0.20
C GLU A 198 -11.80 -5.60 -0.99
N GLU A 199 -10.62 -5.32 -0.43
CA GLU A 199 -9.34 -5.57 -1.12
C GLU A 199 -9.02 -7.07 -1.22
N MET A 200 -9.32 -7.87 -0.19
CA MET A 200 -9.21 -9.34 -0.26
C MET A 200 -10.14 -9.93 -1.32
N SER A 201 -11.38 -9.43 -1.42
CA SER A 201 -12.34 -9.86 -2.45
C SER A 201 -11.79 -9.61 -3.87
N LYS A 202 -11.10 -8.48 -4.06
CA LYS A 202 -10.49 -8.12 -5.35
C LYS A 202 -9.26 -8.95 -5.66
N SER A 203 -8.40 -9.18 -4.67
CA SER A 203 -7.13 -9.88 -4.85
C SER A 203 -7.28 -11.39 -5.00
N LEU A 204 -8.25 -12.01 -4.33
CA LEU A 204 -8.44 -13.46 -4.31
C LEU A 204 -9.48 -13.94 -5.34
N GLY A 205 -10.19 -13.01 -5.99
CA GLY A 205 -11.33 -13.30 -6.84
C GLY A 205 -12.54 -13.83 -6.04
N GLN A 206 -13.73 -13.82 -6.65
CA GLN A 206 -14.94 -14.38 -6.03
C GLN A 206 -14.94 -15.93 -5.94
N ASP A 207 -13.96 -16.61 -6.53
CA ASP A 207 -14.05 -18.04 -6.88
C ASP A 207 -13.33 -19.01 -5.93
N LEU A 208 -12.62 -18.57 -4.89
CA LEU A 208 -11.90 -19.49 -3.99
C LEU A 208 -12.75 -20.10 -2.87
N GLY A 209 -14.06 -19.83 -2.81
CA GLY A 209 -14.95 -20.48 -1.83
C GLY A 209 -14.71 -20.10 -0.37
N VAL A 210 -13.83 -19.13 -0.10
CA VAL A 210 -13.57 -18.62 1.25
C VAL A 210 -14.71 -17.66 1.62
N ALA A 211 -15.52 -18.03 2.61
CA ALA A 211 -16.55 -17.16 3.15
C ALA A 211 -15.89 -15.98 3.89
N LEU A 212 -15.77 -14.84 3.20
CA LEU A 212 -15.19 -13.60 3.75
C LEU A 212 -15.89 -13.12 5.03
N GLU A 213 -17.12 -13.59 5.26
CA GLU A 213 -17.91 -13.37 6.49
C GLU A 213 -17.26 -13.98 7.74
N ASN A 214 -16.40 -15.00 7.59
CA ASN A 214 -15.71 -15.68 8.69
C ASN A 214 -14.31 -15.11 8.95
N ILE A 215 -13.95 -14.00 8.28
CA ILE A 215 -12.66 -13.34 8.44
C ILE A 215 -12.77 -12.30 9.57
N ASP A 216 -12.01 -12.53 10.64
CA ASP A 216 -11.82 -11.59 11.73
C ASP A 216 -10.43 -10.95 11.63
N ILE A 217 -10.41 -9.63 11.45
CA ILE A 217 -9.19 -8.85 11.31
C ILE A 217 -8.92 -8.21 12.66
N ASN A 218 -7.92 -8.75 13.37
CA ASN A 218 -7.64 -8.32 14.74
C ASN A 218 -6.85 -7.01 14.77
N ASP A 219 -5.80 -6.93 13.95
CA ASP A 219 -4.86 -5.82 13.96
C ASP A 219 -4.39 -5.55 12.55
N VAL A 220 -4.50 -4.30 12.09
CA VAL A 220 -3.83 -3.85 10.87
C VAL A 220 -3.12 -2.52 11.11
N ASN A 221 -1.85 -2.46 10.73
CA ASN A 221 -1.05 -1.26 10.77
C ASN A 221 -0.51 -0.99 9.36
N PHE A 222 -0.79 0.21 8.84
CA PHE A 222 -0.18 0.72 7.62
C PHE A 222 0.72 1.89 7.98
N LYS A 223 1.91 1.92 7.38
CA LYS A 223 2.80 3.07 7.46
C LYS A 223 3.27 3.45 6.07
N TYR A 224 3.04 4.69 5.68
CA TYR A 224 3.62 5.31 4.50
C TYR A 224 4.74 6.26 4.90
N THR A 225 5.83 6.26 4.14
CA THR A 225 6.94 7.20 4.26
C THR A 225 7.04 8.00 2.97
N ILE A 226 6.96 9.32 3.06
CA ILE A 226 6.88 10.23 1.90
C ILE A 226 8.04 11.23 1.98
N ASP A 227 8.78 11.39 0.89
CA ASP A 227 9.86 12.38 0.82
C ASP A 227 9.30 13.81 0.82
N LYS A 228 9.86 14.69 1.66
CA LYS A 228 9.39 16.09 1.80
C LYS A 228 9.58 16.95 0.56
N LYS A 229 10.52 16.62 -0.32
CA LYS A 229 10.88 17.45 -1.48
C LYS A 229 10.08 17.04 -2.71
N SER A 230 10.01 15.75 -3.00
CA SER A 230 9.33 15.22 -4.18
C SER A 230 7.88 14.84 -3.92
N PHE A 231 7.49 14.62 -2.65
CA PHE A 231 6.23 14.00 -2.26
C PHE A 231 6.05 12.59 -2.82
N ASN A 232 7.13 11.93 -3.23
CA ASN A 232 7.07 10.52 -3.62
C ASN A 232 6.95 9.64 -2.38
N LEU A 233 6.13 8.59 -2.48
CA LEU A 233 6.15 7.48 -1.54
C LEU A 233 7.50 6.76 -1.67
N THR A 234 8.27 6.67 -0.60
CA THR A 234 9.61 6.04 -0.55
C THR A 234 9.60 4.69 0.15
N ALA A 235 8.69 4.50 1.10
CA ALA A 235 8.50 3.21 1.75
C ALA A 235 7.05 3.01 2.19
N MET A 236 6.64 1.74 2.20
CA MET A 236 5.38 1.28 2.80
C MET A 236 5.69 0.11 3.73
N ALA A 237 5.04 0.07 4.89
CA ALA A 237 5.05 -1.09 5.77
C ALA A 237 3.62 -1.46 6.15
N ILE A 238 3.32 -2.76 6.11
CA ILE A 238 2.03 -3.32 6.49
C ILE A 238 2.28 -4.41 7.52
N ASN A 239 1.54 -4.39 8.62
CA ASN A 239 1.46 -5.51 9.55
C ASN A 239 0.00 -5.86 9.74
N MET A 240 -0.35 -7.12 9.54
CA MET A 240 -1.72 -7.58 9.61
C MET A 240 -1.82 -8.92 10.33
N THR A 241 -2.86 -9.09 11.14
CA THR A 241 -3.25 -10.37 11.71
C THR A 241 -4.68 -10.69 11.32
N ILE A 242 -4.84 -11.73 10.51
CA ILE A 242 -6.13 -12.26 10.08
C ILE A 242 -6.39 -13.56 10.83
N LYS A 243 -7.63 -13.74 11.28
CA LYS A 243 -8.16 -15.01 11.71
C LYS A 243 -9.30 -15.44 10.81
N THR A 244 -9.39 -16.72 10.53
CA THR A 244 -10.50 -17.29 9.77
C THR A 244 -10.93 -18.59 10.43
N VAL A 245 -12.25 -18.82 10.44
CA VAL A 245 -12.84 -20.06 10.95
C VAL A 245 -13.48 -20.82 9.79
N GLU A 246 -13.04 -22.05 9.57
CA GLU A 246 -13.62 -22.98 8.60
C GLU A 246 -14.07 -24.25 9.33
N GLY A 247 -15.38 -24.39 9.54
CA GLY A 247 -15.93 -25.48 10.36
C GLY A 247 -15.50 -25.37 11.82
N GLU A 248 -14.73 -26.36 12.30
CA GLU A 248 -14.15 -26.37 13.65
C GLU A 248 -12.68 -25.93 13.67
N GLU A 249 -12.08 -25.63 12.51
CA GLU A 249 -10.69 -25.21 12.38
C GLU A 249 -10.55 -23.68 12.44
N GLU A 250 -9.70 -23.20 13.34
CA GLU A 250 -9.28 -21.79 13.38
C GLU A 250 -7.89 -21.66 12.74
N VAL A 251 -7.80 -20.82 11.71
CA VAL A 251 -6.54 -20.46 11.06
C VAL A 251 -6.20 -19.02 11.42
N THR A 252 -4.99 -18.79 11.93
CA THR A 252 -4.43 -17.46 12.15
C THR A 252 -3.29 -17.23 11.16
N MET A 253 -3.33 -16.09 10.48
CA MET A 253 -2.30 -15.63 9.56
C MET A 253 -1.77 -14.28 10.04
N LYS A 254 -0.46 -14.21 10.29
CA LYS A 254 0.26 -12.96 10.53
C LYS A 254 1.07 -12.64 9.31
N GLN A 255 0.98 -11.42 8.81
CA GLN A 255 1.76 -10.96 7.67
C GLN A 255 2.43 -9.62 7.99
N THR A 256 3.72 -9.54 7.65
CA THR A 256 4.52 -8.33 7.66
C THR A 256 5.06 -8.10 6.26
N THR A 257 4.73 -6.96 5.67
CA THR A 257 5.17 -6.53 4.36
C THR A 257 5.97 -5.23 4.50
N ASN A 258 7.13 -5.15 3.87
CA ASN A 258 7.89 -3.91 3.72
C ASN A 258 8.16 -3.69 2.24
N ALA A 259 7.82 -2.53 1.71
CA ALA A 259 8.09 -2.14 0.33
C ALA A 259 8.93 -0.87 0.31
N ILE A 260 9.94 -0.83 -0.56
CA ILE A 260 10.80 0.33 -0.82
C ILE A 260 10.62 0.72 -2.27
N PHE A 261 10.33 2.00 -2.49
CA PHE A 261 10.16 2.59 -3.81
C PHE A 261 11.42 3.36 -4.18
N SER A 262 11.84 3.22 -5.43
CA SER A 262 13.09 3.77 -5.91
C SER A 262 13.06 3.99 -7.43
N ASN A 263 14.17 4.50 -7.98
CA ASN A 263 14.37 4.64 -9.43
C ASN A 263 13.21 5.35 -10.17
N TYR A 264 12.63 6.38 -9.53
CA TYR A 264 11.53 7.16 -10.09
C TYR A 264 11.94 7.76 -11.44
N ASN A 265 11.15 7.49 -12.48
CA ASN A 265 11.39 7.92 -13.86
C ASN A 265 12.73 7.45 -14.46
N GLY A 266 13.34 6.39 -13.92
CA GLY A 266 14.62 5.85 -14.40
C GLY A 266 14.53 4.62 -15.29
N VAL A 267 13.34 4.09 -15.55
CA VAL A 267 13.11 2.93 -16.43
C VAL A 267 12.44 3.41 -17.71
N ASP A 268 13.16 3.35 -18.82
CA ASP A 268 12.69 3.86 -20.12
C ASP A 268 11.84 2.83 -20.88
N GLU A 269 12.21 1.55 -20.81
CA GLU A 269 11.56 0.46 -21.55
C GLU A 269 11.64 -0.85 -20.76
N ILE A 270 10.56 -1.64 -20.83
CA ILE A 270 10.53 -3.03 -20.39
C ILE A 270 10.26 -3.88 -21.63
N ALA A 271 11.29 -4.57 -22.12
CA ALA A 271 11.20 -5.41 -23.31
C ALA A 271 11.20 -6.89 -22.93
N ILE A 272 10.28 -7.65 -23.54
CA ILE A 272 10.26 -9.11 -23.39
C ILE A 272 11.41 -9.71 -24.21
N PRO A 273 12.29 -10.54 -23.62
CA PRO A 273 13.34 -11.22 -24.36
C PRO A 273 12.80 -12.08 -25.52
N GLU A 274 13.55 -12.16 -26.62
CA GLU A 274 13.10 -12.89 -27.82
C GLU A 274 12.93 -14.39 -27.59
N ASP A 275 13.78 -14.99 -26.78
CA ASP A 275 13.72 -16.39 -26.39
C ASP A 275 12.48 -16.69 -25.55
N VAL A 276 12.09 -15.78 -24.64
CA VAL A 276 10.83 -15.86 -23.90
C VAL A 276 9.64 -15.86 -24.86
N MET A 277 9.57 -14.88 -25.78
CA MET A 277 8.47 -14.79 -26.75
C MET A 277 8.33 -16.01 -27.66
N LYS A 278 9.45 -16.65 -28.02
CA LYS A 278 9.48 -17.82 -28.91
C LYS A 278 9.20 -19.15 -28.18
N SER A 279 9.58 -19.25 -26.90
CA SER A 279 9.45 -20.48 -26.11
C SER A 279 8.16 -20.55 -25.29
N ALA A 280 7.50 -19.41 -25.04
CA ALA A 280 6.31 -19.37 -24.21
C ALA A 280 5.14 -20.17 -24.78
N GLU A 281 4.64 -21.11 -23.98
CA GLU A 281 3.46 -21.91 -24.28
C GLU A 281 2.19 -21.18 -23.84
N GLU A 282 1.15 -21.21 -24.66
CA GLU A 282 -0.12 -20.60 -24.29
C GLU A 282 -0.82 -21.44 -23.21
N ILE A 283 -1.28 -20.77 -22.14
CA ILE A 283 -2.03 -21.41 -21.05
C ILE A 283 -3.36 -21.92 -21.61
N GLN A 284 -3.63 -23.22 -21.43
CA GLN A 284 -4.92 -23.81 -21.73
C GLN A 284 -5.84 -23.67 -20.51
N LEU A 285 -6.93 -22.93 -20.65
CA LEU A 285 -7.94 -22.85 -19.59
C LEU A 285 -8.71 -24.17 -19.51
N PRO A 286 -9.04 -24.67 -18.31
CA PRO A 286 -10.03 -25.73 -18.17
C PRO A 286 -11.36 -25.27 -18.77
N GLN A 287 -11.96 -26.13 -19.60
CA GLN A 287 -13.27 -25.93 -20.22
C GLN A 287 -14.41 -26.05 -19.21
#